data_AF-W7DL19-F1
#
_entry.id   AF-W7DL19-F1
#
_cell.length_a   1.000
_cell.length_b   1.000
_cell.length_c   1.000
_cell.angle_alpha   90.00
_cell.angle_beta   90.00
_cell.angle_gamma   90.00
#
_symmetry.space_group_name_H-M   'P 1'
#
loop_
_entity.id
_entity.type
_entity.pdbx_description
1 polymer ?
#
loop_
_entity_poly.entity_id
_entity_poly.type
_entity_poly.pdbx_seq_one_letter_code
_entity_poly.pdbx_strand_id
1 'polypeptide(L)'
;MRSLLEKTTRRRMELLEILSADNRWYKLEDLAEKLDCSKRTLNNDIAVIQGDLMEGWLLITSRKLGIQMQTPDNAHVDKLYQYFMQHSMSIKLLLGTFYSQNRTVEEWADELFTSPSSLYRLIHRIRKKMAVYGVTLNINPVYVTGKESQVRYFFSQLFYTTFGIDKWPFQADDREAIDRYIATQESIVGYRFVYPHRQERFVWLQVSLERIRQGYFIDMAEIAVPFYERKAELQNSFKTVGKRYGCSA
;
A
#
# COMPACT_ATOMS: atom_id res chain seq x y z
N MET A 1 4.43 1.35 0.77
CA MET A 1 3.54 2.52 0.50
C MET A 1 3.55 3.59 1.60
N ARG A 2 4.08 3.34 2.81
CA ARG A 2 4.10 4.27 3.95
C ARG A 2 4.64 5.67 3.64
N SER A 3 5.63 5.79 2.74
CA SER A 3 6.23 7.06 2.33
C SER A 3 5.24 8.04 1.66
N LEU A 4 4.11 7.54 1.14
CA LEU A 4 3.06 8.34 0.50
C LEU A 4 2.18 9.10 1.51
N LEU A 5 2.05 8.58 2.73
CA LEU A 5 1.26 9.16 3.81
C LEU A 5 1.79 10.54 4.25
N GLU A 6 0.91 11.36 4.82
CA GLU A 6 1.26 12.63 5.44
C GLU A 6 2.23 12.41 6.61
N LYS A 7 3.07 13.41 6.92
CA LYS A 7 4.01 13.32 8.06
C LYS A 7 3.28 13.00 9.37
N THR A 8 2.10 13.59 9.59
CA THR A 8 1.25 13.36 10.77
C THR A 8 0.75 11.92 10.84
N THR A 9 0.16 11.41 9.75
CA THR A 9 -0.35 10.05 9.64
C THR A 9 0.76 9.01 9.85
N ARG A 10 1.94 9.23 9.25
CA ARG A 10 3.10 8.34 9.46
C ARG A 10 3.56 8.31 10.92
N ARG A 11 3.62 9.47 11.57
CA ARG A 11 4.04 9.55 12.97
C ARG A 11 3.06 8.85 13.91
N ARG A 12 1.75 8.98 13.66
CA ARG A 12 0.71 8.26 14.41
C ARG A 12 0.82 6.75 14.22
N MET A 13 1.07 6.32 12.99
CA MET A 13 1.34 4.92 12.66
C MET A 13 2.58 4.41 13.38
N GLU A 14 3.70 5.14 13.34
CA GLU A 14 4.94 4.81 14.07
C GLU A 14 4.72 4.71 15.58
N LEU A 15 3.96 5.65 16.17
CA LEU A 15 3.63 5.61 17.60
C LEU A 15 2.96 4.29 17.96
N LEU A 16 1.93 3.90 17.21
CA LEU A 16 1.20 2.69 17.52
C LEU A 16 1.99 1.41 17.19
N GLU A 17 2.82 1.41 16.15
CA GLU A 17 3.79 0.32 15.91
C GLU A 17 4.69 0.11 17.14
N ILE A 18 5.22 1.20 17.72
CA ILE A 18 6.04 1.14 18.94
C ILE A 18 5.23 0.58 20.11
N LEU A 19 4.02 1.09 20.34
CA LEU A 19 3.21 0.71 21.50
C LEU A 19 2.63 -0.71 21.40
N SER A 20 2.40 -1.21 20.19
CA SER A 20 1.89 -2.57 19.93
C SER A 20 2.98 -3.65 19.88
N ALA A 21 4.25 -3.25 19.79
CA ALA A 21 5.37 -4.20 19.73
C ALA A 21 5.55 -4.98 21.04
N ASP A 22 5.24 -4.36 22.18
CA ASP A 22 5.31 -4.97 23.50
C ASP A 22 4.28 -4.35 24.45
N ASN A 23 3.81 -5.14 25.42
CA ASN A 23 2.85 -4.65 26.40
C ASN A 23 3.55 -3.89 27.54
N ARG A 24 4.43 -2.91 27.23
CA ARG A 24 5.16 -2.13 28.25
C ARG A 24 4.72 -0.68 28.28
N TRP A 25 5.09 -0.02 29.38
CA TRP A 25 4.91 1.42 29.56
C TRP A 25 6.06 2.20 28.92
N TYR A 26 5.71 3.28 28.24
CA TYR A 26 6.63 4.20 27.59
C TYR A 26 6.47 5.61 28.13
N LYS A 27 7.57 6.26 28.51
CA LYS A 27 7.54 7.68 28.86
C LYS A 27 7.26 8.53 27.62
N LEU A 28 6.48 9.59 27.79
CA LEU A 28 6.14 10.50 26.68
C LEU A 28 7.35 11.29 26.19
N GLU A 29 8.31 11.56 27.08
CA GLU A 29 9.62 12.14 26.76
C GLU A 29 10.35 11.31 25.70
N ASP A 30 10.55 10.03 25.98
CA ASP A 30 11.30 9.11 25.15
C ASP A 30 10.61 8.89 23.80
N LEU A 31 9.27 8.81 23.80
CA LEU A 31 8.48 8.70 22.57
C LEU A 31 8.54 9.98 21.72
N ALA A 32 8.49 11.15 22.34
CA ALA A 32 8.55 12.42 21.63
C ALA A 32 9.91 12.60 20.94
N GLU A 33 11.01 12.23 21.62
CA GLU A 33 12.35 12.20 21.04
C GLU A 33 12.44 11.19 19.90
N LYS A 34 11.98 9.94 20.12
CA LYS A 34 12.03 8.87 19.10
C LYS A 34 11.21 9.19 17.84
N LEU A 35 10.10 9.90 18.00
CA LEU A 35 9.19 10.29 16.91
C LEU A 35 9.49 11.67 16.32
N ASP A 36 10.59 12.31 16.73
CA ASP A 36 11.00 13.66 16.30
C ASP A 36 9.82 14.66 16.37
N CYS A 37 9.20 14.77 17.55
CA CYS A 37 8.10 15.69 17.76
C CYS A 37 8.06 16.26 19.18
N SER A 38 7.27 17.31 19.39
CA SER A 38 7.08 17.88 20.72
C SER A 38 6.12 17.03 21.55
N LYS A 39 6.23 17.06 22.88
CA LYS A 39 5.24 16.43 23.78
C LYS A 39 3.81 16.90 23.51
N ARG A 40 3.63 18.18 23.16
CA ARG A 40 2.32 18.73 22.79
C ARG A 40 1.78 18.04 21.53
N THR A 41 2.63 17.87 20.52
CA THR A 41 2.28 17.15 19.28
C THR A 41 1.94 15.69 19.57
N LEU A 42 2.75 15.02 20.39
CA LEU A 42 2.52 13.64 20.78
C LEU A 42 1.18 13.48 21.51
N ASN A 43 0.86 14.35 22.47
CA ASN A 43 -0.43 14.33 23.17
C ASN A 43 -1.62 14.55 22.23
N ASN A 44 -1.50 15.47 21.26
CA ASN A 44 -2.55 15.67 20.25
C ASN A 44 -2.72 14.42 19.37
N ASP A 45 -1.62 13.77 19.00
CA ASP A 45 -1.68 12.53 18.21
C ASP A 45 -2.32 11.40 19.02
N ILE A 46 -1.97 11.25 20.30
CA ILE A 46 -2.61 10.29 21.22
C ILE A 46 -4.11 10.54 21.33
N ALA A 47 -4.53 11.79 21.51
CA ALA A 47 -5.95 12.14 21.62
C ALA A 47 -6.73 11.80 20.35
N VAL A 48 -6.15 12.06 19.17
CA VAL A 48 -6.79 11.69 17.89
C VAL A 48 -6.86 10.18 17.75
N ILE A 49 -5.76 9.48 18.00
CA ILE A 49 -5.72 8.02 17.93
C ILE A 49 -6.77 7.41 18.86
N GLN A 50 -6.88 7.87 20.10
CA GLN A 50 -7.86 7.36 21.07
C GLN A 50 -9.30 7.44 20.56
N GLY A 51 -9.66 8.49 19.81
CA GLY A 51 -11.00 8.61 19.20
C GLY A 51 -11.23 7.68 18.01
N ASP A 52 -10.15 7.15 17.43
CA ASP A 52 -10.10 6.45 16.15
C ASP A 52 -9.81 4.93 16.29
N LEU A 53 -9.53 4.46 17.51
CA LEU A 53 -9.17 3.06 17.77
C LEU A 53 -10.31 2.09 17.48
N MET A 54 -9.94 0.91 17.00
CA MET A 54 -10.84 -0.22 16.80
C MET A 54 -11.32 -0.77 18.15
N GLU A 55 -12.44 -1.50 18.14
CA GLU A 55 -12.96 -2.14 19.33
C GLU A 55 -11.91 -3.05 20.00
N GLY A 56 -11.80 -2.94 21.33
CA GLY A 56 -10.83 -3.68 22.14
C GLY A 56 -9.41 -3.11 22.17
N TRP A 57 -9.08 -2.12 21.33
CA TRP A 57 -7.78 -1.44 21.37
C TRP A 57 -7.85 -0.26 22.34
N LEU A 58 -6.96 -0.24 23.34
CA LEU A 58 -6.97 0.77 24.39
C LEU A 58 -5.60 1.42 24.55
N LEU A 59 -5.57 2.74 24.58
CA LEU A 59 -4.40 3.51 25.01
C LEU A 59 -4.60 3.98 26.45
N ILE A 60 -3.78 3.46 27.34
CA ILE A 60 -3.81 3.77 28.78
C ILE A 60 -2.71 4.76 29.09
N THR A 61 -3.08 5.87 29.72
CA THR A 61 -2.14 6.93 30.12
C THR A 61 -2.02 7.00 31.64
N SER A 62 -0.80 7.14 32.14
CA SER A 62 -0.43 7.30 33.54
C SER A 62 0.57 8.43 33.68
N ARG A 63 0.36 9.34 34.63
CA ARG A 63 1.30 10.44 34.89
C ARG A 63 2.69 9.96 35.29
N LYS A 64 2.78 8.81 35.97
CA LYS A 64 4.05 8.26 36.48
C LYS A 64 4.72 7.30 35.49
N LEU A 65 3.92 6.47 34.82
CA LEU A 65 4.45 5.40 33.95
C LEU A 65 4.50 5.80 32.47
N GLY A 66 3.74 6.82 32.06
CA GLY A 66 3.64 7.27 30.68
C GLY A 66 2.44 6.67 29.96
N ILE A 67 2.63 6.06 28.79
CA ILE A 67 1.56 5.47 27.97
C ILE A 67 1.85 4.00 27.67
N GLN A 68 0.80 3.20 27.61
CA GLN A 68 0.82 1.80 27.20
C GLN A 68 -0.36 1.53 26.29
N MET A 69 -0.21 0.54 25.41
CA MET A 69 -1.27 0.05 24.57
C MET A 69 -1.67 -1.36 24.99
N GLN A 70 -2.97 -1.58 25.11
CA GLN A 70 -3.56 -2.90 25.28
C GLN A 70 -4.32 -3.24 24.01
N THR A 71 -4.09 -4.45 23.51
CA THR A 71 -4.74 -4.97 22.32
C THR A 71 -5.35 -6.34 22.62
N PRO A 72 -6.42 -6.75 21.93
CA PRO A 72 -6.94 -8.12 22.01
C PRO A 72 -5.89 -9.14 21.57
N ASP A 73 -6.04 -10.41 21.98
CA ASP A 73 -5.09 -11.49 21.63
C ASP A 73 -5.00 -11.75 20.11
N ASN A 74 -6.05 -11.44 19.37
CA ASN A 74 -6.12 -11.54 17.91
C ASN A 74 -5.84 -10.20 17.19
N ALA A 75 -5.22 -9.25 17.88
CA ALA A 75 -4.86 -7.96 17.30
C ALA A 75 -3.77 -8.13 16.24
N HIS A 76 -4.10 -7.78 15.00
CA HIS A 76 -3.14 -7.74 13.91
C HIS A 76 -2.76 -6.30 13.60
N VAL A 77 -1.45 -6.00 13.66
CA VAL A 77 -0.91 -4.67 13.34
C VAL A 77 -1.31 -4.24 11.92
N ASP A 78 -1.49 -5.19 10.99
CA ASP A 78 -1.98 -4.92 9.63
C ASP A 78 -3.32 -4.18 9.60
N LYS A 79 -4.22 -4.43 10.55
CA LYS A 79 -5.52 -3.73 10.64
C LYS A 79 -5.33 -2.26 10.95
N LEU A 80 -4.36 -1.94 11.78
CA LEU A 80 -3.99 -0.58 12.08
C LEU A 80 -3.35 0.11 10.87
N TYR A 81 -2.45 -0.57 10.15
CA TYR A 81 -1.90 -0.06 8.90
C TYR A 81 -3.02 0.27 7.90
N GLN A 82 -3.94 -0.67 7.68
CA GLN A 82 -5.10 -0.49 6.80
C GLN A 82 -5.96 0.69 7.23
N TYR A 83 -6.19 0.87 8.53
CA TYR A 83 -6.92 2.03 9.07
C TYR A 83 -6.26 3.35 8.63
N PHE A 84 -4.97 3.54 8.91
CA PHE A 84 -4.28 4.79 8.54
C PHE A 84 -4.19 5.00 7.02
N MET A 85 -4.05 3.92 6.26
CA MET A 85 -4.07 3.98 4.80
C MET A 85 -5.45 4.46 4.30
N GLN A 86 -6.54 3.90 4.81
CA GLN A 86 -7.92 4.28 4.43
C GLN A 86 -8.27 5.72 4.83
N HIS A 87 -7.68 6.25 5.90
CA HIS A 87 -7.96 7.60 6.40
C HIS A 87 -7.02 8.68 5.85
N SER A 88 -5.92 8.30 5.18
CA SER A 88 -4.97 9.25 4.60
C SER A 88 -5.55 9.94 3.37
N MET A 89 -5.50 11.27 3.36
CA MET A 89 -5.88 12.09 2.21
C MET A 89 -5.03 11.76 0.98
N SER A 90 -3.74 11.48 1.17
CA SER A 90 -2.83 11.06 0.09
C SER A 90 -3.29 9.78 -0.58
N ILE A 91 -3.72 8.80 0.20
CA ILE A 91 -4.17 7.50 -0.31
C ILE A 91 -5.55 7.62 -0.93
N LYS A 92 -6.48 8.36 -0.30
CA LYS A 92 -7.80 8.66 -0.86
C LYS A 92 -7.69 9.33 -2.23
N LEU A 93 -6.84 10.35 -2.38
CA LEU A 93 -6.56 10.99 -3.66
C LEU A 93 -6.07 9.96 -4.69
N LEU A 94 -5.03 9.19 -4.36
CA LEU A 94 -4.45 8.24 -5.30
C LEU A 94 -5.46 7.17 -5.74
N LEU A 95 -6.18 6.56 -4.81
CA LEU A 95 -7.25 5.59 -5.13
C LEU A 95 -8.38 6.23 -5.94
N GLY A 96 -8.72 7.50 -5.66
CA GLY A 96 -9.69 8.24 -6.45
C GLY A 96 -9.23 8.44 -7.89
N THR A 97 -7.96 8.80 -8.12
CA THR A 97 -7.39 8.98 -9.46
C THR A 97 -7.36 7.70 -10.29
N PHE A 98 -7.48 6.52 -9.66
CA PHE A 98 -7.63 5.26 -10.36
C PHE A 98 -8.94 5.20 -11.17
N TYR A 99 -10.03 5.75 -10.62
CA TYR A 99 -11.34 5.74 -11.27
C TYR A 99 -11.66 7.05 -12.01
N SER A 100 -11.17 8.19 -11.51
CA SER A 100 -11.43 9.52 -12.09
C SER A 100 -10.15 10.15 -12.59
N GLN A 101 -9.92 10.10 -13.90
CA GLN A 101 -8.66 10.52 -14.54
C GLN A 101 -8.72 11.92 -15.19
N ASN A 102 -9.89 12.55 -15.19
CA ASN A 102 -10.15 13.84 -15.83
C ASN A 102 -10.40 15.00 -14.85
N ARG A 103 -10.34 14.74 -13.54
CA ARG A 103 -10.59 15.75 -12.51
C ARG A 103 -9.42 16.72 -12.35
N THR A 104 -9.75 17.98 -12.21
CA THR A 104 -8.85 19.09 -11.88
C THR A 104 -8.44 19.05 -10.41
N VAL A 105 -7.46 19.88 -10.02
CA VAL A 105 -7.07 20.01 -8.60
C VAL A 105 -8.21 20.61 -7.80
N GLU A 106 -8.97 21.53 -8.38
CA GLU A 106 -10.07 22.22 -7.73
C GLU A 106 -11.19 21.22 -7.38
N GLU A 107 -11.59 20.36 -8.32
CA GLU A 107 -12.61 19.32 -8.08
C GLU A 107 -12.16 18.29 -7.02
N TRP A 108 -10.89 17.87 -7.04
CA TRP A 108 -10.34 16.99 -6.00
C TRP A 108 -10.25 17.68 -4.64
N ALA A 109 -9.99 18.99 -4.61
CA ALA A 109 -9.92 19.74 -3.37
C ALA A 109 -11.28 19.80 -2.70
N ASP A 110 -12.34 20.03 -3.48
CA ASP A 110 -13.72 20.00 -3.01
C ASP A 110 -14.12 18.62 -2.48
N GLU A 111 -13.83 17.54 -3.23
CA GLU A 111 -14.14 16.17 -2.81
C GLU A 111 -13.40 15.74 -1.53
N LEU A 112 -12.16 16.19 -1.36
CA LEU A 112 -11.34 15.88 -0.19
C LEU A 112 -11.51 16.89 0.94
N PHE A 113 -12.47 17.82 0.83
CA PHE A 113 -12.76 18.87 1.80
C PHE A 113 -11.51 19.68 2.21
N THR A 114 -10.71 20.09 1.23
CA THR A 114 -9.48 20.86 1.43
C THR A 114 -9.41 22.04 0.46
N SER A 115 -8.44 22.95 0.67
CA SER A 115 -8.24 24.05 -0.27
C SER A 115 -7.36 23.61 -1.45
N PRO A 116 -7.56 24.16 -2.67
CA PRO A 116 -6.72 23.85 -3.82
C PRO A 116 -5.24 24.03 -3.52
N SER A 117 -4.86 25.12 -2.83
CA SER A 117 -3.46 25.38 -2.44
C SER A 117 -2.84 24.26 -1.59
N SER A 118 -3.63 23.68 -0.67
CA SER A 118 -3.19 22.55 0.16
C SER A 118 -3.06 21.29 -0.65
N LEU A 119 -3.98 21.05 -1.60
CA LEU A 119 -3.92 19.91 -2.48
C LEU A 119 -2.75 20.00 -3.48
N TYR A 120 -2.44 21.18 -4.02
CA TYR A 120 -1.23 21.41 -4.84
C TYR A 120 0.04 20.98 -4.09
N ARG A 121 0.20 21.42 -2.83
CA ARG A 121 1.33 21.02 -1.96
C ARG A 121 1.35 19.50 -1.71
N LEU A 122 0.17 18.91 -1.49
CA LEU A 122 0.00 17.47 -1.30
C LEU A 122 0.47 16.69 -2.54
N ILE A 123 -0.05 17.01 -3.71
CA ILE A 123 0.29 16.38 -5.00
C ILE A 123 1.79 16.47 -5.26
N HIS A 124 2.39 17.66 -5.08
CA HIS A 124 3.82 17.83 -5.30
C HIS A 124 4.67 16.95 -4.38
N ARG A 125 4.26 16.79 -3.11
CA ARG A 125 4.93 15.89 -2.16
C ARG A 125 4.78 14.43 -2.59
N ILE A 126 3.57 13.99 -2.94
CA ILE A 126 3.28 12.62 -3.36
C ILE A 126 4.06 12.27 -4.62
N ARG A 127 4.06 13.16 -5.63
CA ARG A 127 4.79 12.98 -6.89
C ARG A 127 6.27 12.66 -6.68
N LYS A 128 6.94 13.36 -5.77
CA LYS A 128 8.35 13.07 -5.40
C LYS A 128 8.54 11.67 -4.82
N LYS A 129 7.57 11.20 -4.04
CA LYS A 129 7.61 9.86 -3.42
C LYS A 129 7.18 8.75 -4.40
N MET A 130 6.43 9.07 -5.44
CA MET A 130 5.99 8.12 -6.46
C MET A 130 7.09 7.71 -7.44
N ALA A 131 8.14 8.52 -7.58
CA ALA A 131 9.25 8.23 -8.49
C ALA A 131 9.91 6.86 -8.24
N VAL A 132 10.01 6.42 -6.98
CA VAL A 132 10.58 5.10 -6.63
C VAL A 132 9.74 3.93 -7.17
N TYR A 133 8.46 4.16 -7.44
CA TYR A 133 7.55 3.17 -7.99
C TYR A 133 7.46 3.24 -9.52
N GLY A 134 8.27 4.07 -10.19
CA GLY A 134 8.29 4.20 -11.65
C GLY A 134 7.01 4.79 -12.26
N VAL A 135 6.21 5.50 -11.45
CA VAL A 135 4.96 6.17 -11.88
C VAL A 135 4.97 7.65 -11.52
N THR A 136 4.19 8.44 -12.26
CA THR A 136 4.09 9.89 -12.11
C THR A 136 2.65 10.31 -11.88
N LEU A 137 2.42 11.14 -10.87
CA LEU A 137 1.15 11.84 -10.65
C LEU A 137 1.15 13.17 -11.41
N ASN A 138 0.25 13.30 -12.36
CA ASN A 138 -0.01 14.53 -13.11
C ASN A 138 -0.94 15.46 -12.32
N ILE A 139 -1.02 16.71 -12.76
CA ILE A 139 -1.76 17.76 -12.05
C ILE A 139 -2.84 18.46 -12.89
N ASN A 140 -2.82 18.26 -14.22
CA ASN A 140 -3.83 18.81 -15.12
C ASN A 140 -4.06 17.86 -16.32
N PRO A 141 -5.06 16.97 -16.26
CA PRO A 141 -5.83 16.59 -15.07
C PRO A 141 -4.98 15.84 -14.02
N VAL A 142 -5.55 15.56 -12.85
CA VAL A 142 -4.89 14.78 -11.79
C VAL A 142 -5.10 13.28 -12.06
N TYR A 143 -4.05 12.61 -12.53
CA TYR A 143 -4.07 11.17 -12.82
C TYR A 143 -2.66 10.58 -12.80
N VAL A 144 -2.57 9.25 -12.65
CA VAL A 144 -1.30 8.52 -12.60
C VAL A 144 -0.91 8.00 -13.98
N THR A 145 0.36 8.18 -14.35
CA THR A 145 0.95 7.74 -15.62
C THR A 145 2.26 7.00 -15.40
N GLY A 146 2.68 6.23 -16.41
CA GLY A 146 3.91 5.45 -16.45
C GLY A 146 3.79 4.34 -17.48
N LYS A 147 4.76 3.41 -17.48
CA LYS A 147 4.58 2.12 -18.15
C LYS A 147 3.36 1.43 -17.57
N GLU A 148 2.48 0.90 -18.41
CA GLU A 148 1.16 0.43 -17.94
C GLU A 148 1.30 -0.77 -16.99
N SER A 149 2.30 -1.65 -17.23
CA SER A 149 2.69 -2.71 -16.30
C SER A 149 3.01 -2.19 -14.89
N GLN A 150 3.74 -1.06 -14.82
CA GLN A 150 4.15 -0.43 -13.57
C GLN A 150 2.99 0.33 -12.89
N VAL A 151 2.10 0.96 -13.66
CA VAL A 151 0.87 1.59 -13.15
C VAL A 151 -0.03 0.55 -12.51
N ARG A 152 -0.25 -0.59 -13.18
CA ARG A 152 -1.02 -1.72 -12.63
C ARG A 152 -0.39 -2.23 -11.34
N TYR A 153 0.91 -2.52 -11.35
CA TYR A 153 1.61 -2.98 -10.14
C TYR A 153 1.46 -1.98 -8.98
N PHE A 154 1.66 -0.69 -9.24
CA PHE A 154 1.51 0.36 -8.23
C PHE A 154 0.11 0.35 -7.61
N PHE A 155 -0.94 0.36 -8.42
CA PHE A 155 -2.32 0.35 -7.92
C PHE A 155 -2.67 -0.96 -7.22
N SER A 156 -2.23 -2.12 -7.71
CA SER A 156 -2.44 -3.40 -7.02
C SER A 156 -1.85 -3.39 -5.62
N GLN A 157 -0.61 -2.89 -5.47
CA GLN A 157 0.03 -2.75 -4.17
C GLN A 157 -0.69 -1.72 -3.29
N LEU A 158 -1.17 -0.61 -3.86
CA LEU A 158 -1.90 0.43 -3.14
C LEU A 158 -3.23 -0.11 -2.59
N PHE A 159 -4.03 -0.77 -3.42
CA PHE A 159 -5.30 -1.40 -3.00
C PHE A 159 -5.05 -2.48 -1.94
N TYR A 160 -4.11 -3.40 -2.19
CA TYR A 160 -3.80 -4.48 -1.26
C TYR A 160 -3.33 -3.95 0.10
N THR A 161 -2.41 -2.98 0.13
CA THR A 161 -1.91 -2.40 1.38
C THR A 161 -3.03 -1.63 2.13
N THR A 162 -3.97 -1.03 1.41
CA THR A 162 -5.02 -0.19 2.01
C THR A 162 -6.17 -1.02 2.59
N PHE A 163 -6.59 -2.07 1.90
CA PHE A 163 -7.80 -2.82 2.22
C PHE A 163 -7.54 -4.24 2.72
N GLY A 164 -6.33 -4.76 2.49
CA GLY A 164 -5.98 -6.13 2.81
C GLY A 164 -6.77 -7.14 1.99
N ILE A 165 -6.96 -8.31 2.59
CA ILE A 165 -7.60 -9.47 1.96
C ILE A 165 -9.11 -9.47 2.21
N ASP A 166 -9.54 -8.89 3.34
CA ASP A 166 -10.92 -9.04 3.84
C ASP A 166 -11.94 -8.14 3.15
N LYS A 167 -11.47 -7.11 2.43
CA LYS A 167 -12.33 -6.14 1.75
C LYS A 167 -12.11 -6.19 0.24
N TRP A 168 -13.19 -6.05 -0.52
CA TRP A 168 -13.15 -5.89 -1.97
C TRP A 168 -13.47 -4.44 -2.34
N PRO A 169 -12.46 -3.56 -2.51
CA PRO A 169 -12.64 -2.11 -2.66
C PRO A 169 -12.88 -1.68 -4.11
N PHE A 170 -13.33 -2.59 -4.97
CA PHE A 170 -13.48 -2.33 -6.39
C PHE A 170 -14.94 -2.06 -6.76
N GLN A 171 -15.16 -1.14 -7.70
CA GLN A 171 -16.51 -0.82 -8.17
C GLN A 171 -17.13 -2.00 -8.94
N ALA A 172 -16.31 -2.69 -9.74
CA ALA A 172 -16.67 -3.94 -10.40
C ALA A 172 -16.31 -5.15 -9.53
N ASP A 173 -17.14 -6.19 -9.60
CA ASP A 173 -16.91 -7.47 -8.94
C ASP A 173 -16.69 -8.59 -9.96
N ASP A 174 -15.45 -8.73 -10.42
CA ASP A 174 -15.08 -9.77 -11.38
C ASP A 174 -14.53 -11.04 -10.72
N ARG A 175 -14.74 -11.22 -9.41
CA ARG A 175 -14.10 -12.30 -8.63
C ARG A 175 -14.36 -13.68 -9.21
N GLU A 176 -15.57 -13.95 -9.69
CA GLU A 176 -15.91 -15.26 -10.27
C GLU A 176 -15.14 -15.53 -11.58
N ALA A 177 -15.06 -14.52 -12.46
CA ALA A 177 -14.31 -14.64 -13.70
C ALA A 177 -12.80 -14.78 -13.44
N ILE A 178 -12.29 -14.03 -12.47
CA ILE A 178 -10.90 -14.10 -12.01
C ILE A 178 -10.59 -15.48 -11.41
N ASP A 179 -11.46 -16.03 -10.57
CA ASP A 179 -11.24 -17.34 -9.95
C ASP A 179 -11.17 -18.45 -11.01
N ARG A 180 -12.08 -18.42 -11.99
CA ARG A 180 -12.03 -19.34 -13.15
C ARG A 180 -10.72 -19.21 -13.91
N TYR A 181 -10.31 -17.98 -14.22
CA TYR A 181 -9.05 -17.75 -14.93
C TYR A 181 -7.86 -18.29 -14.15
N ILE A 182 -7.75 -17.99 -12.84
CA ILE A 182 -6.69 -18.49 -11.98
C ILE A 182 -6.70 -20.02 -11.95
N ALA A 183 -7.87 -20.65 -11.78
CA ALA A 183 -7.99 -22.11 -11.74
C ALA A 183 -7.54 -22.76 -13.05
N THR A 184 -7.87 -22.17 -14.20
CA THR A 184 -7.37 -22.63 -15.51
C THR A 184 -5.83 -22.53 -15.57
N GLN A 185 -5.26 -21.41 -15.13
CA GLN A 185 -3.80 -21.24 -15.11
C GLN A 185 -3.14 -22.27 -14.19
N GLU A 186 -3.65 -22.45 -12.97
CA GLU A 186 -3.17 -23.43 -11.98
C GLU A 186 -3.19 -24.86 -12.55
N SER A 187 -4.24 -25.22 -13.29
CA SER A 187 -4.35 -26.52 -13.96
C SER A 187 -3.32 -26.70 -15.08
N ILE A 188 -3.03 -25.67 -15.87
CA ILE A 188 -2.04 -25.73 -16.97
C ILE A 188 -0.63 -25.91 -16.42
N VAL A 189 -0.28 -25.17 -15.37
CA VAL A 189 1.08 -25.19 -14.79
C VAL A 189 1.30 -26.34 -13.81
N GLY A 190 0.24 -27.03 -13.39
CA GLY A 190 0.31 -28.17 -12.48
C GLY A 190 0.60 -27.80 -11.01
N TYR A 191 0.35 -26.55 -10.61
CA TYR A 191 0.47 -26.13 -9.21
C TYR A 191 -0.61 -25.12 -8.83
N ARG A 192 -1.00 -25.12 -7.55
CA ARG A 192 -1.99 -24.21 -6.98
C ARG A 192 -1.31 -23.09 -6.20
N PHE A 193 -1.77 -21.85 -6.36
CA PHE A 193 -1.31 -20.76 -5.52
C PHE A 193 -1.89 -20.92 -4.12
N VAL A 194 -1.02 -20.84 -3.12
CA VAL A 194 -1.43 -20.86 -1.71
C VAL A 194 -1.77 -19.44 -1.25
N TYR A 195 -2.56 -19.35 -0.20
CA TYR A 195 -2.76 -18.10 0.53
C TYR A 195 -1.41 -17.56 1.08
N PRO A 196 -1.13 -16.24 1.03
CA PRO A 196 -1.98 -15.16 0.53
C PRO A 196 -1.78 -14.85 -0.97
N HIS A 197 -0.82 -15.49 -1.65
CA HIS A 197 -0.46 -15.18 -3.05
C HIS A 197 -1.61 -15.33 -4.04
N ARG A 198 -2.51 -16.29 -3.81
CA ARG A 198 -3.72 -16.42 -4.62
C ARG A 198 -4.55 -15.13 -4.56
N GLN A 199 -4.72 -14.52 -3.37
CA GLN A 199 -5.48 -13.29 -3.19
C GLN A 199 -4.80 -12.06 -3.80
N GLU A 200 -3.48 -11.97 -3.72
CA GLU A 200 -2.73 -10.89 -4.39
C GLU A 200 -3.00 -10.89 -5.90
N ARG A 201 -3.14 -12.08 -6.51
CA ARG A 201 -3.54 -12.21 -7.93
C ARG A 201 -4.96 -11.73 -8.20
N PHE A 202 -5.90 -11.94 -7.27
CA PHE A 202 -7.25 -11.39 -7.42
C PHE A 202 -7.20 -9.86 -7.53
N VAL A 203 -6.49 -9.20 -6.61
CA VAL A 203 -6.34 -7.74 -6.62
C VAL A 203 -5.63 -7.27 -7.89
N TRP A 204 -4.55 -7.96 -8.30
CA TRP A 204 -3.82 -7.59 -9.52
C TRP A 204 -4.62 -7.75 -10.81
N LEU A 205 -5.39 -8.85 -10.93
CA LEU A 205 -6.26 -9.08 -12.08
C LEU A 205 -7.42 -8.10 -12.09
N GLN A 206 -8.03 -7.81 -10.94
CA GLN A 206 -9.11 -6.81 -10.87
C GLN A 206 -8.62 -5.42 -11.29
N VAL A 207 -7.45 -4.99 -10.80
CA VAL A 207 -6.82 -3.74 -11.25
C VAL A 207 -6.57 -3.77 -12.75
N SER A 208 -6.05 -4.87 -13.28
CA SER A 208 -5.76 -5.01 -14.72
C SER A 208 -7.02 -4.95 -15.58
N LEU A 209 -8.10 -5.61 -15.17
CA LEU A 209 -9.39 -5.56 -15.87
C LEU A 209 -9.95 -4.14 -15.88
N GLU A 210 -9.88 -3.45 -14.75
CA GLU A 210 -10.35 -2.07 -14.66
C GLU A 210 -9.55 -1.12 -15.56
N ARG A 211 -8.22 -1.26 -15.59
CA ARG A 211 -7.36 -0.50 -16.51
C ARG A 211 -7.69 -0.78 -17.97
N ILE A 212 -8.00 -2.02 -18.33
CA ILE A 212 -8.45 -2.40 -19.68
C ILE A 212 -9.79 -1.72 -20.01
N ARG A 213 -10.76 -1.72 -19.09
CA ARG A 213 -12.05 -1.01 -19.29
C ARG A 213 -11.87 0.48 -19.52
N GLN A 214 -10.88 1.07 -18.86
CA GLN A 214 -10.50 2.48 -19.02
C GLN A 214 -9.72 2.75 -20.31
N GLY A 215 -9.42 1.73 -21.13
CA GLY A 215 -8.69 1.85 -22.39
C GLY A 215 -7.16 1.83 -22.27
N TYR A 216 -6.62 1.47 -21.10
CA TYR A 216 -5.18 1.37 -20.87
C TYR A 216 -4.69 -0.07 -21.06
N PHE A 217 -3.99 -0.29 -22.17
CA PHE A 217 -3.42 -1.59 -22.53
C PHE A 217 -1.92 -1.61 -22.27
N ILE A 218 -1.42 -2.77 -21.84
CA ILE A 218 0.03 -2.98 -21.76
C ILE A 218 0.55 -3.13 -23.19
N ASP A 219 1.57 -2.34 -23.54
CA ASP A 219 2.29 -2.53 -24.79
C ASP A 219 3.02 -3.88 -24.76
N MET A 220 2.88 -4.67 -25.82
CA MET A 220 3.56 -5.96 -25.95
C MET A 220 5.09 -5.82 -25.84
N ALA A 221 5.65 -4.67 -26.22
CA ALA A 221 7.06 -4.37 -26.01
C ALA A 221 7.45 -4.26 -24.52
N GLU A 222 6.51 -3.93 -23.61
CA GLU A 222 6.75 -4.00 -22.15
C GLU A 222 6.77 -5.45 -21.65
N ILE A 223 6.01 -6.34 -22.28
CA ILE A 223 5.88 -7.76 -21.89
C ILE A 223 7.04 -8.59 -22.42
N ALA A 224 7.79 -8.10 -23.42
CA ALA A 224 8.94 -8.78 -24.00
C ALA A 224 9.98 -9.10 -22.91
N VAL A 225 9.83 -10.29 -22.30
CA VAL A 225 10.77 -10.80 -21.33
C VAL A 225 12.01 -11.22 -22.13
N PRO A 226 13.22 -10.73 -21.83
CA PRO A 226 14.46 -11.20 -22.44
C PRO A 226 14.76 -12.69 -22.20
N PHE A 227 13.86 -13.38 -21.49
CA PHE A 227 13.99 -14.77 -21.08
C PHE A 227 14.13 -15.73 -22.27
N TYR A 228 13.47 -15.43 -23.39
CA TYR A 228 13.63 -16.21 -24.62
C TYR A 228 14.93 -15.90 -25.37
N GLU A 229 15.50 -14.71 -25.22
CA GLU A 229 16.74 -14.31 -25.87
C GLU A 229 18.00 -14.82 -25.14
N ARG A 230 17.91 -15.08 -23.82
CA ARG A 230 19.06 -15.46 -22.97
C ARG A 230 18.99 -16.84 -22.33
N LYS A 231 18.34 -17.79 -22.99
CA LYS A 231 18.28 -19.19 -22.54
C LYS A 231 19.67 -19.79 -22.28
N ALA A 232 20.67 -19.44 -23.08
CA ALA A 232 22.05 -19.92 -22.94
C ALA A 232 22.79 -19.33 -21.71
N GLU A 233 22.57 -18.05 -21.38
CA GLU A 233 23.21 -17.40 -20.23
C GLU A 233 22.64 -17.92 -18.91
N LEU A 234 21.32 -18.15 -18.85
CA LEU A 234 20.65 -18.74 -17.68
C LEU A 234 21.09 -20.20 -17.45
N GLN A 235 21.21 -21.00 -18.50
CA GLN A 235 21.73 -22.37 -18.37
C GLN A 235 23.17 -22.39 -17.83
N ASN A 236 23.99 -21.42 -18.22
CA ASN A 236 25.35 -21.27 -17.70
C ASN A 236 25.37 -20.78 -16.24
N SER A 237 24.50 -19.84 -15.84
CA SER A 237 24.43 -19.39 -14.45
C SER A 237 23.97 -20.51 -13.50
N PHE A 238 23.01 -21.34 -13.92
CA PHE A 238 22.57 -22.51 -13.14
C PHE A 238 23.67 -23.58 -12.98
N LYS A 239 24.43 -23.88 -14.04
CA LYS A 239 25.59 -24.79 -13.95
C LYS A 239 26.68 -24.26 -13.02
N THR A 240 26.85 -22.95 -12.96
CA THR A 240 27.86 -22.30 -12.11
C THR A 240 27.46 -22.35 -10.62
N VAL A 241 26.16 -22.29 -10.32
CA VAL A 241 25.62 -22.50 -8.97
C VAL A 241 25.77 -23.97 -8.54
N GLY A 242 25.50 -24.94 -9.42
CA GLY A 242 25.69 -26.37 -9.13
C GLY A 242 27.14 -26.75 -8.80
N LYS A 243 28.13 -26.14 -9.46
CA LYS A 243 29.56 -26.33 -9.14
C LYS A 243 29.97 -25.73 -7.80
N ARG A 244 29.26 -24.73 -7.28
CA ARG A 244 29.60 -24.06 -6.02
C ARG A 244 29.16 -24.83 -4.78
N TYR A 245 28.24 -25.80 -4.93
CA TYR A 245 27.70 -26.62 -3.84
C TYR A 245 28.07 -28.11 -3.94
N GLY A 246 29.02 -28.48 -4.80
CA GLY A 246 29.62 -29.82 -4.77
C GLY A 246 28.67 -30.97 -5.14
N CYS A 247 27.58 -30.74 -5.86
CA CYS A 247 26.83 -31.82 -6.49
C CYS A 247 27.41 -32.08 -7.88
N SER A 248 28.33 -33.04 -7.98
CA SER A 248 28.58 -33.75 -9.24
C SER A 248 27.38 -34.64 -9.55
N ALA A 249 27.06 -34.73 -10.84
CA ALA A 249 25.97 -35.50 -11.43
C ALA A 249 25.85 -36.93 -10.90
#